data_AF-A0A7W1B9L8-F1
#
_entry.id   AF-A0A7W1B9L8-F1
#
_cell.length_a   1.000
_cell.length_b   1.000
_cell.length_c   1.000
_cell.angle_alpha   90.00
_cell.angle_beta   90.00
_cell.angle_gamma   90.00
#
_symmetry.space_group_name_H-M   'P 1'
#
loop_
_entity.id
_entity.type
_entity.pdbx_description
1 polymer ?
#
loop_
_entity_poly.entity_id
_entity_poly.type
_entity_poly.pdbx_seq_one_letter_code
_entity_poly.pdbx_strand_id
1 'polypeptide(L)'
;MWLIASEDVRYRLGVDGDPGWLRDVLVRCDGRSTLAEILAMTAPDDRSDASAILERLYEERVMLDGSAAQAHVAAPAAYRVTGHGALAERLQDGATSDAVLEVFAQDRLDLAALLAHNARAIAERRRWMWVTTGPGERAYVGPLIVPDAGPCAMCLVVHFKRLSPVPAIYDALLAHAAPIAVAEFPVAAVEVTAALARWKLGLVAEPVAPAALYALHVIERGDLTIASHVPLADPECAGCRA
;
A
#
# COMPACT_ATOMS: atom_id res chain seq x y z
N MET A 1 -1.00 19.70 -31.36
CA MET A 1 -1.47 18.30 -31.59
C MET A 1 -0.62 17.37 -30.74
N TRP A 2 -1.26 16.62 -29.87
CA TRP A 2 -0.60 15.81 -28.84
C TRP A 2 -0.95 14.34 -29.03
N LEU A 3 0.07 13.48 -29.02
CA LEU A 3 -0.08 12.03 -29.08
C LEU A 3 0.31 11.46 -27.71
N ILE A 4 -0.62 10.76 -27.08
CA ILE A 4 -0.34 9.94 -25.91
C ILE A 4 -0.42 8.49 -26.36
N ALA A 5 0.63 7.71 -26.08
CA ALA A 5 0.72 6.31 -26.50
C ALA A 5 0.96 5.42 -25.29
N SER A 6 0.16 4.37 -25.15
CA SER A 6 0.42 3.22 -24.31
C SER A 6 0.83 2.02 -25.18
N GLU A 7 1.07 0.86 -24.56
CA GLU A 7 1.37 -0.38 -25.28
C GLU A 7 0.26 -0.74 -26.28
N ASP A 8 -1.01 -0.52 -25.89
CA ASP A 8 -2.18 -0.98 -26.65
C ASP A 8 -2.98 0.14 -27.33
N VAL A 9 -2.78 1.42 -26.95
CA VAL A 9 -3.64 2.51 -27.44
C VAL A 9 -2.84 3.76 -27.79
N ARG A 10 -3.30 4.48 -28.83
CA ARG A 10 -2.78 5.78 -29.23
C ARG A 10 -3.92 6.80 -29.22
N TYR A 11 -3.81 7.78 -28.33
CA TYR A 11 -4.76 8.88 -28.19
C TYR A 11 -4.24 10.14 -28.83
N ARG A 12 -5.12 10.78 -29.61
CA ARG A 12 -4.92 12.14 -30.07
C ARG A 12 -5.76 13.07 -29.21
N LEU A 13 -5.10 13.92 -28.43
CA LEU A 13 -5.79 15.01 -27.74
C LEU A 13 -6.07 16.12 -28.75
N GLY A 14 -7.34 16.26 -29.12
CA GLY A 14 -7.85 17.32 -29.98
C GLY A 14 -8.06 18.59 -29.18
N VAL A 15 -6.98 19.29 -28.86
CA VAL A 15 -7.04 20.65 -28.29
C VAL A 15 -6.62 21.61 -29.39
N ASP A 16 -7.43 22.64 -29.61
CA ASP A 16 -7.14 23.65 -30.62
C ASP A 16 -5.86 24.43 -30.21
N GLY A 17 -4.88 24.47 -31.10
CA GLY A 17 -3.57 25.06 -30.85
C GLY A 17 -2.54 24.15 -30.15
N ASP A 18 -1.53 24.77 -29.56
CA ASP A 18 -0.56 24.12 -28.67
C ASP A 18 -0.67 24.77 -27.28
N PRO A 19 -1.64 24.33 -26.45
CA PRO A 19 -1.78 24.87 -25.11
C PRO A 19 -0.54 24.47 -24.29
N GLY A 20 0.38 25.42 -24.07
CA GLY A 20 1.57 25.20 -23.25
C GLY A 20 1.21 24.66 -21.86
N TRP A 21 0.04 25.02 -21.33
CA TRP A 21 -0.47 24.51 -20.05
C TRP A 21 -0.65 22.99 -20.05
N LEU A 22 -1.10 22.38 -21.15
CA LEU A 22 -1.36 20.95 -21.21
C LEU A 22 -0.06 20.15 -21.13
N ARG A 23 1.01 20.65 -21.77
CA ARG A 23 2.36 20.10 -21.63
C ARG A 23 2.75 20.04 -20.16
N ASP A 24 2.61 21.17 -19.49
CA ASP A 24 3.05 21.34 -18.12
C ASP A 24 2.24 20.49 -17.15
N VAL A 25 0.94 20.31 -17.42
CA VAL A 25 0.08 19.38 -16.67
C VAL A 25 0.54 17.93 -16.87
N LEU A 26 0.68 17.47 -18.11
CA LEU A 26 1.02 16.08 -18.40
C LEU A 26 2.41 15.68 -17.91
N VAL A 27 3.39 16.59 -17.94
CA VAL A 27 4.74 16.34 -17.39
C VAL A 27 4.71 16.08 -15.88
N ARG A 28 3.70 16.60 -15.17
CA ARG A 28 3.52 16.40 -13.73
C ARG A 28 2.76 15.11 -13.39
N CYS A 29 2.20 14.42 -14.38
CA CYS A 29 1.57 13.10 -14.20
C CYS A 29 2.62 11.97 -14.15
N ASP A 30 3.61 12.08 -13.26
CA ASP A 30 4.73 11.14 -13.14
C ASP A 30 4.52 10.06 -12.05
N GLY A 31 3.35 10.07 -11.41
CA GLY A 31 2.99 9.19 -10.30
C GLY A 31 3.46 9.67 -8.92
N ARG A 32 4.06 10.87 -8.83
CA ARG A 32 4.52 11.47 -7.55
C ARG A 32 3.59 12.53 -6.99
N SER A 33 2.72 13.08 -7.83
CA SER A 33 1.74 14.10 -7.44
C SER A 33 0.32 13.56 -7.58
N THR A 34 -0.54 13.94 -6.63
CA THR A 34 -1.98 13.70 -6.69
C THR A 34 -2.64 14.61 -7.73
N LEU A 35 -3.83 14.23 -8.21
CA LEU A 35 -4.62 15.06 -9.12
C LEU A 35 -4.86 16.47 -8.54
N ALA A 36 -5.18 16.56 -7.25
CA ALA A 36 -5.42 17.83 -6.58
C ALA A 36 -4.18 18.74 -6.57
N GLU A 37 -2.99 18.18 -6.34
CA GLU A 37 -1.73 18.93 -6.39
C GLU A 37 -1.41 19.40 -7.80
N ILE A 38 -1.60 18.54 -8.81
CA ILE A 38 -1.41 18.89 -10.22
C ILE A 38 -2.33 20.06 -10.60
N LEU A 39 -3.62 19.98 -10.26
CA LEU A 39 -4.59 21.04 -10.57
C LEU A 39 -4.32 22.34 -9.79
N ALA A 40 -3.83 22.26 -8.55
CA ALA A 40 -3.45 23.43 -7.78
C ALA A 40 -2.30 24.21 -8.43
N MET A 41 -1.36 23.50 -9.07
CA MET A 41 -0.24 24.08 -9.81
C MET A 41 -0.60 24.58 -11.22
N THR A 42 -1.79 24.25 -11.72
CA THR A 42 -2.31 24.76 -13.00
C THR A 42 -2.85 26.17 -12.84
N ALA A 43 -2.65 27.02 -13.86
CA ALA A 43 -3.18 28.38 -13.90
C ALA A 43 -4.71 28.38 -13.73
N PRO A 44 -5.31 29.30 -12.95
CA PRO A 44 -6.73 29.25 -12.63
C PRO A 44 -7.67 29.11 -13.83
N ASP A 45 -7.36 29.80 -14.93
CA ASP A 45 -8.17 29.81 -16.15
C ASP A 45 -8.15 28.46 -16.89
N ASP A 46 -7.09 27.66 -16.72
CA ASP A 46 -6.90 26.37 -17.40
C ASP A 46 -7.35 25.16 -16.54
N ARG A 47 -7.67 25.36 -15.25
CA ARG A 47 -7.93 24.26 -14.30
C ARG A 47 -9.11 23.38 -14.69
N SER A 48 -10.19 23.98 -15.18
CA SER A 48 -11.39 23.24 -15.57
C SER A 48 -11.09 22.30 -16.73
N ASP A 49 -10.41 22.81 -17.76
CA ASP A 49 -10.03 22.03 -18.93
C ASP A 49 -9.00 20.95 -18.58
N ALA A 50 -8.04 21.28 -17.69
CA ALA A 50 -7.08 20.31 -17.18
C ALA A 50 -7.78 19.15 -16.44
N SER A 51 -8.74 19.45 -15.55
CA SER A 51 -9.52 18.42 -14.84
C SER A 51 -10.24 17.50 -15.81
N ALA A 52 -10.99 18.08 -16.77
CA ALA A 52 -11.76 17.32 -17.74
C ALA A 52 -10.89 16.41 -18.63
N ILE A 53 -9.72 16.90 -19.06
CA ILE A 53 -8.77 16.09 -19.84
C ILE A 53 -8.19 14.96 -18.98
N LEU A 54 -7.76 15.24 -17.75
CA LEU A 54 -7.17 14.23 -16.86
C LEU A 54 -8.20 13.15 -16.48
N GLU A 55 -9.43 13.53 -16.16
CA GLU A 55 -10.54 12.60 -15.91
C GLU A 55 -10.79 11.70 -17.11
N ARG A 56 -10.89 12.27 -18.31
CA ARG A 56 -11.06 11.50 -19.54
C ARG A 56 -9.90 10.52 -19.78
N LEU A 57 -8.65 10.96 -19.62
CA LEU A 57 -7.49 10.10 -19.78
C LEU A 57 -7.47 8.96 -18.77
N TYR A 58 -7.99 9.19 -17.57
CA TYR A 58 -8.14 8.16 -16.54
C TYR A 58 -9.25 7.16 -16.89
N GLU A 59 -10.43 7.62 -17.29
CA GLU A 59 -11.55 6.77 -17.75
C GLU A 59 -11.17 5.90 -18.96
N GLU A 60 -10.40 6.47 -19.88
CA GLU A 60 -9.87 5.80 -21.07
C GLU A 60 -8.66 4.89 -20.75
N ARG A 61 -8.25 4.78 -19.47
CA ARG A 61 -7.11 3.97 -18.98
C ARG A 61 -5.77 4.34 -19.62
N VAL A 62 -5.64 5.58 -20.07
CA VAL A 62 -4.39 6.14 -20.58
C VAL A 62 -3.50 6.57 -19.43
N MET A 63 -4.12 7.14 -18.40
CA MET A 63 -3.50 7.45 -17.12
C MET A 63 -3.94 6.43 -16.09
N LEU A 64 -3.00 6.00 -15.25
CA LEU A 64 -3.21 5.03 -14.18
C LEU A 64 -2.64 5.62 -12.88
N ASP A 65 -3.13 5.16 -11.74
CA ASP A 65 -2.54 5.58 -10.47
C ASP A 65 -1.08 5.14 -10.36
N GLY A 66 -0.28 5.99 -9.73
CA GLY A 66 1.10 5.66 -9.39
C GLY A 66 1.18 4.50 -8.41
N SER A 67 2.25 3.71 -8.54
CA SER A 67 2.60 2.70 -7.54
C SER A 67 3.08 3.34 -6.24
N ALA A 68 3.00 2.60 -5.13
CA ALA A 68 3.55 3.03 -3.85
C ALA A 68 5.07 3.33 -3.93
N ALA A 69 5.80 2.65 -4.83
CA ALA A 69 7.21 2.90 -5.10
C ALA A 69 7.45 4.24 -5.82
N GLN A 70 6.55 4.65 -6.72
CA GLN A 70 6.64 5.97 -7.37
C GLN A 70 6.34 7.10 -6.37
N ALA A 71 5.41 6.88 -5.43
CA ALA A 71 5.09 7.81 -4.35
C ALA A 71 6.09 7.76 -3.17
N HIS A 72 7.25 7.11 -3.34
CA HIS A 72 8.24 6.99 -2.27
C HIS A 72 8.81 8.34 -1.87
N VAL A 73 8.80 8.60 -0.58
CA VAL A 73 9.45 9.76 0.03
C VAL A 73 10.43 9.24 1.08
N ALA A 74 11.71 9.32 0.74
CA ALA A 74 12.80 8.95 1.62
C ALA A 74 12.78 9.81 2.88
N ALA A 75 12.69 9.17 4.04
CA ALA A 75 12.72 9.86 5.33
C ALA A 75 13.28 8.91 6.39
N PRO A 76 14.12 9.42 7.32
CA PRO A 76 14.41 8.69 8.55
C PRO A 76 13.09 8.49 9.30
N ALA A 77 12.60 7.27 9.29
CA ALA A 77 11.34 6.94 9.93
C ALA A 77 11.62 6.42 11.35
N ALA A 78 11.21 7.21 12.34
CA ALA A 78 10.75 6.60 13.58
C ALA A 78 9.59 5.66 13.25
N TYR A 79 9.44 4.61 14.03
CA TYR A 79 8.24 3.79 13.94
C TYR A 79 7.73 3.44 15.32
N ARG A 80 6.41 3.38 15.43
CA ARG A 80 5.68 3.00 16.63
C ARG A 80 4.96 1.69 16.36
N VAL A 81 5.18 0.73 17.23
CA VAL A 81 4.50 -0.56 17.17
C VAL A 81 3.16 -0.45 17.90
N THR A 82 2.09 -0.86 17.23
CA THR A 82 0.76 -1.02 17.83
C THR A 82 0.34 -2.49 17.74
N GLY A 83 -0.53 -2.93 18.65
CA GLY A 83 -0.91 -4.33 18.78
C GLY A 83 -0.38 -4.95 20.07
N HIS A 84 -0.42 -6.29 20.15
CA HIS A 84 -0.04 -7.03 21.36
C HIS A 84 0.56 -8.39 21.04
N GLY A 85 1.33 -8.92 21.99
CA GLY A 85 1.91 -10.26 21.93
C GLY A 85 3.41 -10.27 21.64
N ALA A 86 3.93 -11.47 21.46
CA ALA A 86 5.35 -11.77 21.35
C ALA A 86 6.00 -11.09 20.13
N LEU A 87 5.26 -10.89 19.02
CA LEU A 87 5.75 -10.16 17.86
C LEU A 87 5.91 -8.67 18.16
N ALA A 88 4.91 -8.05 18.79
CA ALA A 88 4.94 -6.64 19.14
C ALA A 88 6.10 -6.33 20.12
N GLU A 89 6.29 -7.18 21.12
CA GLU A 89 7.40 -7.08 22.09
C GLU A 89 8.78 -7.15 21.42
N ARG A 90 8.93 -7.94 20.37
CA ARG A 90 10.19 -8.10 19.62
C ARG A 90 10.45 -6.97 18.66
N LEU A 91 9.41 -6.41 18.04
CA LEU A 91 9.59 -5.32 17.08
C LEU A 91 10.19 -4.09 17.77
N GLN A 92 9.70 -3.79 18.99
CA GLN A 92 10.05 -2.62 19.81
C GLN A 92 9.88 -1.30 19.06
N ASP A 93 9.62 -0.20 19.75
CA ASP A 93 9.58 1.09 19.06
C ASP A 93 10.95 1.45 18.50
N GLY A 94 10.96 2.02 17.29
CA GLY A 94 12.16 2.58 16.67
C GLY A 94 12.55 3.92 17.31
N ALA A 95 13.65 4.51 16.83
CA ALA A 95 14.12 5.83 17.27
C ALA A 95 13.00 6.89 17.33
N THR A 96 13.15 7.93 18.15
CA THR A 96 12.18 9.03 18.26
C THR A 96 12.37 10.05 17.13
N SER A 97 11.36 10.26 16.31
CA SER A 97 11.26 11.29 15.25
C SER A 97 9.81 11.75 15.16
N ASP A 98 9.58 12.98 14.71
CA ASP A 98 8.23 13.53 14.53
C ASP A 98 7.46 12.83 13.41
N ALA A 99 8.16 12.23 12.44
CA ALA A 99 7.58 11.41 11.39
C ALA A 99 7.56 9.92 11.81
N VAL A 100 6.47 9.50 12.43
CA VAL A 100 6.30 8.13 12.98
C VAL A 100 5.46 7.26 12.06
N LEU A 101 6.10 6.27 11.42
CA LEU A 101 5.42 5.15 10.76
C LEU A 101 4.73 4.26 11.79
N GLU A 102 3.53 3.78 11.50
CA GLU A 102 2.86 2.83 12.37
C GLU A 102 3.14 1.39 11.92
N VAL A 103 3.47 0.51 12.86
CA VAL A 103 3.64 -0.93 12.62
C VAL A 103 2.55 -1.66 13.39
N PHE A 104 1.54 -2.17 12.68
CA PHE A 104 0.46 -2.93 13.30
C PHE A 104 0.85 -4.41 13.39
N ALA A 105 1.15 -4.86 14.61
CA ALA A 105 1.60 -6.21 14.91
C ALA A 105 0.45 -7.08 15.43
N GLN A 106 0.29 -8.27 14.84
CA GLN A 106 -0.76 -9.21 15.22
C GLN A 106 -0.22 -10.63 15.41
N ASP A 107 -0.24 -11.13 16.64
CA ASP A 107 0.04 -12.54 16.94
C ASP A 107 -1.12 -13.47 16.57
N ARG A 108 -2.31 -12.91 16.35
CA ARG A 108 -3.53 -13.62 15.95
C ARG A 108 -4.14 -12.94 14.75
N LEU A 109 -4.66 -13.72 13.81
CA LEU A 109 -5.27 -13.17 12.61
C LEU A 109 -6.65 -12.61 12.95
N ASP A 110 -6.72 -11.29 13.15
CA ASP A 110 -7.96 -10.54 13.30
C ASP A 110 -8.10 -9.59 12.10
N LEU A 111 -8.83 -10.05 11.09
CA LEU A 111 -9.06 -9.29 9.86
C LEU A 111 -9.93 -8.06 10.10
N ALA A 112 -10.86 -8.11 11.06
CA ALA A 112 -11.69 -6.95 11.38
C ALA A 112 -10.85 -5.81 11.97
N ALA A 113 -9.97 -6.13 12.92
CA ALA A 113 -9.02 -5.16 13.48
C ALA A 113 -8.04 -4.63 12.43
N LEU A 114 -7.55 -5.49 11.53
CA LEU A 114 -6.70 -5.08 10.41
C LEU A 114 -7.40 -4.06 9.50
N LEU A 115 -8.65 -4.34 9.10
CA LEU A 115 -9.40 -3.46 8.21
C LEU A 115 -9.85 -2.16 8.89
N ALA A 116 -10.17 -2.21 10.19
CA ALA A 116 -10.45 -1.01 10.98
C ALA A 116 -9.20 -0.13 11.11
N HIS A 117 -8.03 -0.74 11.34
CA HIS A 117 -6.75 -0.03 11.33
C HIS A 117 -6.48 0.61 9.97
N ASN A 118 -6.66 -0.14 8.88
CA ASN A 118 -6.50 0.36 7.52
C ASN A 118 -7.41 1.57 7.26
N ALA A 119 -8.71 1.48 7.58
CA ALA A 119 -9.65 2.57 7.36
C ALA A 119 -9.22 3.85 8.08
N ARG A 120 -8.78 3.74 9.35
CA ARG A 120 -8.23 4.87 10.11
C ARG A 120 -6.96 5.43 9.46
N ALA A 121 -6.00 4.58 9.12
CA ALA A 121 -4.74 5.02 8.54
C ALA A 121 -4.92 5.67 7.16
N ILE A 122 -5.82 5.17 6.33
CA ILE A 122 -6.20 5.80 5.06
C ILE A 122 -6.84 7.17 5.31
N ALA A 123 -7.82 7.27 6.20
CA ALA A 123 -8.48 8.55 6.52
C ALA A 123 -7.52 9.60 7.09
N GLU A 124 -6.56 9.19 7.91
CA GLU A 124 -5.52 10.06 8.49
C GLU A 124 -4.32 10.28 7.55
N ARG A 125 -4.33 9.69 6.34
CA ARG A 125 -3.20 9.67 5.39
C ARG A 125 -1.87 9.27 6.03
N ARG A 126 -1.92 8.27 6.90
CA ARG A 126 -0.72 7.72 7.58
C ARG A 126 -0.15 6.51 6.86
N ARG A 127 1.15 6.56 6.60
CA ARG A 127 1.93 5.40 6.15
C ARG A 127 2.07 4.38 7.28
N TRP A 128 1.86 3.12 6.98
CA TRP A 128 1.91 2.05 7.99
C TRP A 128 2.28 0.70 7.38
N MET A 129 2.67 -0.25 8.23
CA MET A 129 3.01 -1.62 7.85
C MET A 129 2.27 -2.62 8.73
N TRP A 130 1.75 -3.68 8.14
CA TRP A 130 1.16 -4.79 8.87
C TRP A 130 2.17 -5.92 9.03
N VAL A 131 2.29 -6.47 10.23
CA VAL A 131 3.14 -7.64 10.52
C VAL A 131 2.32 -8.64 11.32
N THR A 132 2.25 -9.89 10.89
CA THR A 132 1.46 -10.91 11.61
C THR A 132 2.10 -12.28 11.60
N THR A 133 1.89 -13.03 12.67
CA THR A 133 2.14 -14.48 12.79
C THR A 133 0.83 -15.27 12.97
N GLY A 134 -0.31 -14.57 12.91
CA GLY A 134 -1.65 -15.11 13.14
C GLY A 134 -2.22 -16.11 12.12
N PRO A 135 -1.76 -16.18 10.86
CA PRO A 135 -2.21 -17.19 9.90
C PRO A 135 -1.81 -18.65 10.18
N GLY A 136 -1.29 -18.97 11.37
CA GLY A 136 -1.00 -20.32 11.84
C GLY A 136 0.24 -20.93 11.21
N GLU A 137 0.19 -21.24 9.92
CA GLU A 137 1.31 -21.84 9.17
C GLU A 137 2.20 -20.80 8.49
N ARG A 138 1.82 -19.52 8.53
CA ARG A 138 2.54 -18.43 7.86
C ARG A 138 2.63 -17.20 8.73
N ALA A 139 3.73 -16.48 8.57
CA ALA A 139 3.83 -15.09 8.97
C ALA A 139 3.88 -14.18 7.74
N TYR A 140 3.37 -12.96 7.90
CA TYR A 140 3.38 -11.93 6.88
C TYR A 140 4.11 -10.70 7.37
N VAL A 141 5.00 -10.18 6.53
CA VAL A 141 5.62 -8.86 6.71
C VAL A 141 5.17 -8.01 5.52
N GLY A 142 4.16 -7.20 5.79
CA GLY A 142 3.41 -6.46 4.79
C GLY A 142 4.26 -5.46 4.02
N PRO A 143 3.82 -5.08 2.81
CA PRO A 143 4.34 -3.89 2.17
C PRO A 143 4.18 -2.68 3.09
N LEU A 144 4.98 -1.64 2.87
CA LEU A 144 4.62 -0.33 3.37
C LEU A 144 3.37 0.14 2.63
N ILE A 145 2.27 0.32 3.37
CA ILE A 145 1.04 0.91 2.84
C ILE A 145 1.23 2.42 2.79
N VAL A 146 1.08 2.97 1.59
CA VAL A 146 1.14 4.41 1.33
C VAL A 146 -0.28 4.85 0.95
N PRO A 147 -0.97 5.63 1.81
CA PRO A 147 -2.25 6.20 1.43
C PRO A 147 -2.15 6.96 0.11
N ASP A 148 -3.19 6.89 -0.71
CA ASP A 148 -3.26 7.50 -2.03
C ASP A 148 -2.28 6.93 -3.09
N ALA A 149 -1.51 5.87 -2.77
CA ALA A 149 -0.61 5.22 -3.73
C ALA A 149 -0.49 3.69 -3.52
N GLY A 150 -0.92 2.92 -4.52
CA GLY A 150 -0.82 1.45 -4.51
C GLY A 150 -1.86 0.73 -3.65
N PRO A 151 -1.61 -0.55 -3.28
CA PRO A 151 -2.59 -1.37 -2.56
C PRO A 151 -2.69 -1.00 -1.07
N CYS A 152 -3.92 -0.97 -0.54
CA CYS A 152 -4.17 -0.94 0.89
C CYS A 152 -4.32 -2.36 1.47
N ALA A 153 -4.53 -2.49 2.79
CA ALA A 153 -4.71 -3.81 3.41
C ALA A 153 -5.98 -4.53 2.92
N MET A 154 -7.04 -3.81 2.55
CA MET A 154 -8.22 -4.41 1.93
C MET A 154 -7.88 -5.04 0.57
N CYS A 155 -7.04 -4.40 -0.26
CA CYS A 155 -6.55 -4.99 -1.51
C CYS A 155 -5.84 -6.33 -1.25
N LEU A 156 -5.02 -6.39 -0.19
CA LEU A 156 -4.35 -7.64 0.22
C LEU A 156 -5.36 -8.73 0.59
N VAL A 157 -6.36 -8.40 1.42
CA VAL A 157 -7.39 -9.35 1.86
C VAL A 157 -8.22 -9.85 0.67
N VAL A 158 -8.61 -8.96 -0.26
CA VAL A 158 -9.31 -9.34 -1.49
C VAL A 158 -8.46 -10.30 -2.31
N HIS A 159 -7.16 -10.02 -2.46
CA HIS A 159 -6.25 -10.88 -3.18
C HIS A 159 -6.10 -12.26 -2.51
N PHE A 160 -5.93 -12.31 -1.19
CA PHE A 160 -5.89 -13.55 -0.43
C PHE A 160 -7.18 -14.35 -0.58
N LYS A 161 -8.35 -13.69 -0.52
CA LYS A 161 -9.65 -14.32 -0.72
C LYS A 161 -9.78 -14.93 -2.12
N ARG A 162 -9.35 -14.22 -3.17
CA ARG A 162 -9.38 -14.71 -4.56
C ARG A 162 -8.47 -15.91 -4.80
N LEU A 163 -7.30 -15.95 -4.15
CA LEU A 163 -6.34 -17.05 -4.29
C LEU A 163 -6.60 -18.24 -3.37
N SER A 164 -7.47 -18.07 -2.36
CA SER A 164 -7.76 -19.11 -1.39
C SER A 164 -8.52 -20.28 -2.03
N PRO A 165 -8.17 -21.54 -1.73
CA PRO A 165 -9.01 -22.69 -2.10
C PRO A 165 -10.34 -22.69 -1.34
N VAL A 166 -10.45 -21.92 -0.25
CA VAL A 166 -11.68 -21.77 0.55
C VAL A 166 -11.96 -20.28 0.77
N PRO A 167 -12.45 -19.53 -0.25
CA PRO A 167 -12.67 -18.09 -0.13
C PRO A 167 -13.64 -17.68 0.99
N ALA A 168 -14.65 -18.53 1.26
CA ALA A 168 -15.65 -18.31 2.30
C ALA A 168 -15.05 -18.20 3.72
N ILE A 169 -13.83 -18.69 3.95
CA ILE A 169 -13.16 -18.56 5.25
C ILE A 169 -12.90 -17.10 5.61
N TYR A 170 -12.65 -16.22 4.64
CA TYR A 170 -12.38 -14.81 4.91
C TYR A 170 -13.65 -14.08 5.37
N ASP A 171 -14.80 -14.41 4.78
CA ASP A 171 -16.09 -13.88 5.22
C ASP A 171 -16.44 -14.39 6.63
N ALA A 172 -16.16 -15.67 6.90
CA ALA A 172 -16.33 -16.24 8.23
C ALA A 172 -15.40 -15.59 9.28
N LEU A 173 -14.12 -15.36 8.94
CA LEU A 173 -13.16 -14.67 9.81
C LEU A 173 -13.59 -13.23 10.12
N LEU A 174 -14.16 -12.51 9.13
CA LEU A 174 -14.69 -11.16 9.34
C LEU A 174 -15.96 -11.16 10.18
N ALA A 175 -16.83 -12.15 10.02
CA ALA A 175 -18.06 -12.29 10.80
C ALA A 175 -17.80 -12.81 12.23
N HIS A 176 -16.68 -13.48 12.45
CA HIS A 176 -16.34 -14.06 13.74
C HIS A 176 -15.77 -12.99 14.68
N ALA A 177 -16.58 -12.56 15.65
CA ALA A 177 -16.20 -11.51 16.60
C ALA A 177 -15.20 -11.97 17.69
N ALA A 178 -14.92 -13.27 17.80
CA ALA A 178 -14.03 -13.81 18.83
C ALA A 178 -12.65 -14.18 18.24
N PRO A 179 -11.55 -13.99 18.98
CA PRO A 179 -10.25 -14.45 18.52
C PRO A 179 -10.23 -15.98 18.42
N ILE A 180 -9.88 -16.51 17.24
CA ILE A 180 -9.61 -17.94 17.10
C ILE A 180 -8.29 -18.23 17.81
N ALA A 181 -8.29 -19.23 18.71
CA ALA A 181 -7.07 -19.72 19.33
C ALA A 181 -6.18 -20.34 18.25
N VAL A 182 -5.07 -19.67 17.94
CA VAL A 182 -4.14 -20.10 16.89
C VAL A 182 -3.08 -21.03 17.50
N ALA A 183 -2.57 -21.96 16.70
CA ALA A 183 -1.38 -22.71 17.04
C ALA A 183 -0.21 -21.76 17.33
N GLU A 184 0.59 -22.08 18.35
CA GLU A 184 1.77 -21.28 18.69
C GLU A 184 2.74 -21.21 17.50
N PHE A 185 3.06 -19.99 17.09
CA PHE A 185 4.08 -19.75 16.07
C PHE A 185 5.47 -19.93 16.72
N PRO A 186 6.39 -20.72 16.12
CA PRO A 186 7.68 -21.01 16.75
C PRO A 186 8.46 -19.74 17.06
N VAL A 187 9.08 -19.66 18.24
CA VAL A 187 9.84 -18.48 18.68
C VAL A 187 10.87 -18.04 17.63
N ALA A 188 11.61 -18.98 17.05
CA ALA A 188 12.58 -18.70 15.99
C ALA A 188 11.94 -18.03 14.76
N ALA A 189 10.73 -18.46 14.37
CA ALA A 189 9.99 -17.88 13.25
C ALA A 189 9.49 -16.47 13.59
N VAL A 190 9.07 -16.22 14.83
CA VAL A 190 8.74 -14.85 15.31
C VAL A 190 9.97 -13.94 15.24
N GLU A 191 11.16 -14.42 15.66
CA GLU A 191 12.40 -13.64 15.57
C GLU A 191 12.76 -13.26 14.12
N VAL A 192 12.68 -14.22 13.20
CA VAL A 192 12.89 -13.97 11.76
C VAL A 192 11.88 -12.96 11.23
N THR A 193 10.62 -13.08 11.62
CA THR A 193 9.54 -12.15 11.22
C THR A 193 9.82 -10.73 11.69
N ALA A 194 10.19 -10.57 12.97
CA ALA A 194 10.53 -9.27 13.55
C ALA A 194 11.81 -8.67 12.93
N ALA A 195 12.83 -9.49 12.68
CA ALA A 195 14.07 -9.06 12.04
C ALA A 195 13.82 -8.57 10.60
N LEU A 196 13.00 -9.30 9.84
CA LEU A 196 12.63 -8.91 8.48
C LEU A 196 11.84 -7.59 8.47
N ALA A 197 10.88 -7.43 9.38
CA ALA A 197 10.14 -6.18 9.52
C ALA A 197 11.06 -4.99 9.84
N ARG A 198 11.97 -5.12 10.80
CA ARG A 198 12.95 -4.06 11.13
C ARG A 198 13.86 -3.72 9.96
N TRP A 199 14.34 -4.73 9.22
CA TRP A 199 15.12 -4.50 8.02
C TRP A 199 14.32 -3.69 6.98
N LYS A 200 13.05 -4.05 6.72
CA LYS A 200 12.19 -3.29 5.81
C LYS A 200 11.96 -1.86 6.29
N LEU A 201 11.75 -1.63 7.58
CA LEU A 201 11.58 -0.29 8.12
C LEU A 201 12.85 0.56 7.93
N GLY A 202 14.03 -0.05 7.98
CA GLY A 202 15.30 0.61 7.63
C GLY A 202 15.38 1.05 6.16
N LEU A 203 14.68 0.37 5.24
CA LEU A 203 14.66 0.71 3.81
C LEU A 203 13.89 2.00 3.49
N VAL A 204 13.11 2.54 4.42
CA VAL A 204 12.31 3.76 4.21
C VAL A 204 13.20 4.99 3.98
N ALA A 205 14.40 4.99 4.57
CA ALA A 205 15.34 6.09 4.42
C ALA A 205 16.09 6.07 3.07
N GLU A 206 15.97 5.00 2.29
CA GLU A 206 16.67 4.87 1.02
C GLU A 206 16.17 5.90 0.00
N PRO A 207 17.04 6.60 -0.73
CA PRO A 207 16.62 7.64 -1.69
C PRO A 207 15.89 7.06 -2.91
N VAL A 208 16.19 5.81 -3.27
CA VAL A 208 15.53 5.08 -4.36
C VAL A 208 14.62 4.03 -3.77
N ALA A 209 13.34 4.04 -4.16
CA ALA A 209 12.30 3.15 -3.67
C ALA A 209 12.68 1.66 -3.78
N PRO A 210 13.01 0.97 -2.66
CA PRO A 210 13.41 -0.42 -2.72
C PRO A 210 12.19 -1.31 -2.97
N ALA A 211 12.22 -2.16 -3.99
CA ALA A 211 11.08 -3.03 -4.33
C ALA A 211 10.60 -3.88 -3.13
N ALA A 212 11.53 -4.35 -2.31
CA ALA A 212 11.23 -5.14 -1.12
C ALA A 212 10.34 -4.39 -0.11
N LEU A 213 10.52 -3.07 0.05
CA LEU A 213 9.71 -2.25 0.97
C LEU A 213 8.22 -2.34 0.64
N TYR A 214 7.88 -2.39 -0.64
CA TYR A 214 6.52 -2.42 -1.17
C TYR A 214 6.01 -3.83 -1.52
N ALA A 215 6.78 -4.87 -1.20
CA ALA A 215 6.38 -6.26 -1.39
C ALA A 215 5.87 -6.88 -0.07
N LEU A 216 4.88 -7.76 -0.17
CA LEU A 216 4.47 -8.65 0.93
C LEU A 216 5.49 -9.79 1.03
N HIS A 217 6.12 -9.94 2.19
CA HIS A 217 6.94 -11.12 2.45
C HIS A 217 6.14 -12.15 3.24
N VAL A 218 6.22 -13.41 2.82
CA VAL A 218 5.55 -14.54 3.44
C VAL A 218 6.61 -15.48 3.97
N ILE A 219 6.51 -15.84 5.25
CA ILE A 219 7.43 -16.75 5.94
C ILE A 219 6.65 -18.01 6.26
N GLU A 220 7.08 -19.15 5.70
CA GLU A 220 6.46 -20.45 5.95
C GLU A 220 6.96 -21.02 7.29
N ARG A 221 6.03 -21.47 8.14
CA ARG A 221 6.34 -21.97 9.49
C ARG A 221 7.19 -23.23 9.48
N GLY A 222 6.92 -24.14 8.54
CA GLY A 222 7.48 -25.49 8.53
C GLY A 222 8.99 -25.53 8.22
N ASP A 223 9.47 -24.60 7.39
CA ASP A 223 10.84 -24.60 6.87
C ASP A 223 11.52 -23.22 6.88
N LEU A 224 10.83 -22.17 7.32
CA LEU A 224 11.29 -20.77 7.31
C LEU A 224 11.61 -20.22 5.91
N THR A 225 11.05 -20.82 4.85
CA THR A 225 11.15 -20.27 3.49
C THR A 225 10.50 -18.89 3.45
N ILE A 226 11.20 -17.93 2.84
CA ILE A 226 10.71 -16.56 2.67
C ILE A 226 10.42 -16.33 1.19
N ALA A 227 9.15 -16.07 0.87
CA ALA A 227 8.71 -15.65 -0.45
C ALA A 227 8.36 -14.16 -0.46
N SER A 228 8.53 -13.49 -1.60
CA SER A 228 8.19 -12.08 -1.80
C SER A 228 7.16 -11.95 -2.91
N HIS A 229 6.09 -11.22 -2.64
CA HIS A 229 4.98 -11.00 -3.55
C HIS A 229 4.73 -9.51 -3.72
N VAL A 230 4.56 -9.05 -4.96
CA VAL A 230 4.18 -7.66 -5.22
C VAL A 230 2.65 -7.58 -5.18
N PRO A 231 2.06 -6.94 -4.15
CA PRO A 231 0.63 -6.78 -4.08
C PRO A 231 0.14 -5.78 -5.13
N LEU A 232 -1.02 -6.05 -5.69
CA LEU A 232 -1.66 -5.19 -6.69
C LEU A 232 -2.82 -4.42 -6.06
N ALA A 233 -2.95 -3.15 -6.43
CA ALA A 233 -4.13 -2.38 -6.06
C ALA A 233 -5.35 -2.96 -6.79
N ASP A 234 -6.40 -3.24 -6.03
CA ASP A 234 -7.66 -3.66 -6.62
C ASP A 234 -8.45 -2.41 -7.06
N PRO A 235 -8.85 -2.30 -8.35
CA PRO A 235 -9.55 -1.13 -8.86
C PRO A 235 -10.95 -0.94 -8.24
N GLU A 236 -11.54 -1.98 -7.67
CA GLU A 236 -12.86 -1.98 -7.03
C GLU A 236 -12.75 -1.96 -5.50
N CYS A 237 -11.56 -1.69 -4.95
CA CYS A 237 -11.32 -1.75 -3.52
C CYS A 237 -12.06 -0.65 -2.75
N ALA A 238 -13.13 -1.00 -2.05
CA ALA A 238 -13.85 -0.11 -1.15
C ALA A 238 -13.00 0.43 0.03
N GLY A 239 -11.81 -0.13 0.28
CA GLY A 239 -10.93 0.33 1.36
C GLY A 239 -10.03 1.52 1.01
N CYS A 240 -9.73 1.75 -0.28
CA CYS A 240 -8.87 2.85 -0.72
C CYS A 240 -9.37 3.57 -1.98
N ARG A 241 -10.54 3.19 -2.51
CA ARG A 241 -11.20 3.84 -3.66
C ARG A 241 -12.54 4.49 -3.27
N ALA A 242 -12.82 4.60 -1.97
CA ALA A 242 -14.05 5.19 -1.44
C ALA A 242 -13.98 6.72 -1.38
#